data_AF-A0A926QGX6-F1
#
_entry.id   AF-A0A926QGX6-F1
#
_cell.length_a   1.000
_cell.length_b   1.000
_cell.length_c   1.000
_cell.angle_alpha   90.00
_cell.angle_beta   90.00
_cell.angle_gamma   90.00
#
_symmetry.space_group_name_H-M   'P 1'
#
loop_
_entity.id
_entity.type
_entity.pdbx_description
1 polymer ?
#
loop_
_entity_poly.entity_id
_entity_poly.type
_entity_poly.pdbx_seq_one_letter_code
_entity_poly.pdbx_strand_id
1 'polypeptide(L)'
;MNDALQSALGESWDVPSGDVTWSCRDTAAHVADDLFSYASQVLAQPADGYLPIEVVVDKDATNRQLMDAVVMCGTLLQNAVVLTPSSSRGWHPNGTSDPHGFAAMGAVEVLVHTYDIAQGLGFEWRPPTDLSRAVLDRLFPDAPEGAPGDVLLYCCGRAPLGTLPRKTSWAWDSSVRAEAADH
;
A
#
# COMPACT_ATOMS: atom_id res chain seq x y z
N MET A 1 -8.89 -5.34 -1.04
CA MET A 1 -8.22 -6.63 -0.88
C MET A 1 -9.18 -7.74 -0.47
N ASN A 2 -9.77 -7.71 0.74
CA ASN A 2 -10.62 -8.81 1.24
C ASN A 2 -11.72 -9.24 0.25
N ASP A 3 -12.53 -8.29 -0.24
CA ASP A 3 -13.60 -8.61 -1.21
C ASP A 3 -13.04 -9.15 -2.53
N ALA A 4 -11.90 -8.63 -2.98
CA ALA A 4 -11.26 -9.03 -4.23
C ALA A 4 -10.69 -10.45 -4.18
N LEU A 5 -10.21 -10.89 -3.01
CA LEU A 5 -9.56 -12.19 -2.83
C LEU A 5 -10.50 -13.27 -2.27
N GLN A 6 -11.75 -12.91 -1.95
CA GLN A 6 -12.70 -13.77 -1.24
C GLN A 6 -12.92 -15.13 -1.92
N SER A 7 -13.01 -15.17 -3.26
CA SER A 7 -13.20 -16.41 -4.01
C SER A 7 -11.95 -17.29 -4.06
N ALA A 8 -10.76 -16.73 -3.79
CA ALA A 8 -9.48 -17.42 -3.88
C ALA A 8 -8.91 -17.83 -2.51
N LEU A 9 -9.66 -17.66 -1.42
CA LEU A 9 -9.19 -18.01 -0.07
C LEU A 9 -8.95 -19.51 0.12
N GLY A 10 -9.59 -20.37 -0.67
CA GLY A 10 -9.39 -21.81 -0.66
C GLY A 10 -8.25 -22.31 -1.55
N GLU A 11 -7.65 -21.42 -2.36
CA GLU A 11 -6.59 -21.76 -3.30
C GLU A 11 -5.21 -21.76 -2.61
N SER A 12 -4.23 -22.43 -3.22
CA SER A 12 -2.84 -22.31 -2.77
C SER A 12 -2.32 -20.91 -3.07
N TRP A 13 -1.82 -20.23 -2.03
CA TRP A 13 -1.12 -18.93 -2.16
C TRP A 13 0.41 -19.08 -2.18
N ASP A 14 0.91 -20.32 -2.24
CA ASP A 14 2.33 -20.66 -2.44
C ASP A 14 2.70 -20.64 -3.94
N VAL A 15 2.30 -19.57 -4.61
CA VAL A 15 2.60 -19.30 -6.02
C VAL A 15 3.12 -17.86 -6.14
N PRO A 16 3.97 -17.55 -7.13
CA PRO A 16 4.48 -16.19 -7.32
C PRO A 16 3.37 -15.15 -7.42
N SER A 17 3.57 -13.98 -6.80
CA SER A 17 2.64 -12.85 -6.80
C SER A 17 2.97 -11.90 -7.95
N GLY A 18 2.40 -12.16 -9.13
CA GLY A 18 2.67 -11.36 -10.33
C GLY A 18 4.16 -11.32 -10.66
N ASP A 19 4.74 -10.12 -10.73
CA ASP A 19 6.15 -9.91 -11.06
C ASP A 19 7.05 -9.68 -9.83
N VAL A 20 6.51 -9.68 -8.61
CA VAL A 20 7.34 -9.59 -7.40
C VAL A 20 7.95 -10.95 -7.07
N THR A 21 9.04 -10.96 -6.31
CA THR A 21 9.77 -12.20 -5.97
C THR A 21 9.09 -13.04 -4.89
N TRP A 22 8.00 -12.55 -4.31
CA TRP A 22 7.31 -13.16 -3.19
C TRP A 22 6.16 -14.06 -3.65
N SER A 23 5.78 -15.01 -2.80
CA SER A 23 4.52 -15.74 -2.97
C SER A 23 3.32 -14.80 -2.74
N CYS A 24 2.13 -15.20 -3.20
CA CYS A 24 0.89 -14.48 -2.89
C CYS A 24 0.66 -14.38 -1.37
N ARG A 25 1.03 -15.44 -0.63
CA ARG A 25 0.96 -15.46 0.83
C ARG A 25 1.90 -14.46 1.47
N ASP A 26 3.16 -14.46 1.08
CA ASP A 26 4.18 -13.55 1.64
C ASP A 26 3.85 -12.10 1.28
N THR A 27 3.30 -11.86 0.07
CA THR A 27 2.81 -10.54 -0.34
C THR A 27 1.67 -10.05 0.56
N ALA A 28 0.72 -10.91 0.91
CA ALA A 28 -0.36 -10.53 1.83
C ALA A 28 0.12 -10.32 3.27
N ALA A 29 1.11 -11.10 3.73
CA ALA A 29 1.75 -10.90 5.03
C ALA A 29 2.52 -9.58 5.08
N HIS A 30 3.26 -9.25 4.01
CA HIS A 30 3.92 -7.95 3.82
C HIS A 30 2.94 -6.79 3.93
N VAL A 31 1.78 -6.86 3.27
CA VAL A 31 0.74 -5.82 3.40
C VAL A 31 0.26 -5.66 4.85
N ALA A 32 0.09 -6.76 5.60
CA ALA A 32 -0.29 -6.65 7.02
C ALA A 32 0.77 -5.93 7.85
N ASP A 33 2.05 -6.26 7.62
CA ASP A 33 3.18 -5.64 8.32
C ASP A 33 3.35 -4.15 7.97
N ASP A 34 3.24 -3.77 6.69
CA ASP A 34 3.29 -2.37 6.27
C ASP A 34 2.21 -1.53 6.95
N LEU A 35 0.97 -2.03 6.98
CA LEU A 35 -0.14 -1.33 7.63
C LEU A 35 0.09 -1.15 9.13
N PHE A 36 0.60 -2.18 9.81
CA PHE A 36 0.97 -2.11 11.22
C PHE A 36 2.12 -1.13 11.47
N SER A 37 3.17 -1.22 10.66
CA SER A 37 4.35 -0.37 10.74
C SER A 37 4.00 1.09 10.51
N TYR A 38 3.17 1.40 9.50
CA TYR A 38 2.65 2.75 9.27
C TYR A 38 1.80 3.26 10.42
N ALA A 39 0.95 2.42 11.04
CA ALA A 39 0.20 2.82 12.22
C ALA A 39 1.14 3.18 13.38
N SER A 40 2.20 2.39 13.56
CA SER A 40 3.22 2.61 14.57
C SER A 40 3.99 3.92 14.34
N GLN A 41 4.36 4.24 13.09
CA GLN A 41 5.01 5.50 12.74
C GLN A 41 4.11 6.71 13.02
N VAL A 42 2.80 6.59 12.75
CA VAL A 42 1.82 7.66 13.03
C VAL A 42 1.70 7.90 14.54
N LEU A 43 1.60 6.83 15.34
CA LEU A 43 1.40 6.94 16.79
C LEU A 43 2.67 7.39 17.52
N ALA A 44 3.83 6.83 17.16
CA ALA A 44 5.08 7.05 17.88
C ALA A 44 5.90 8.23 17.36
N GLN A 45 5.68 8.66 16.11
CA GLN A 45 6.38 9.79 15.47
C GLN A 45 7.91 9.72 15.58
N PRO A 46 8.56 8.57 15.27
CA PRO A 46 10.01 8.49 15.32
C PRO A 46 10.64 9.38 14.24
N ALA A 47 11.86 9.87 14.52
CA ALA A 47 12.51 10.88 13.70
C ALA A 47 13.37 10.31 12.56
N ASP A 48 13.87 9.08 12.69
CA ASP A 48 14.98 8.58 11.87
C ASP A 48 14.91 7.08 11.52
N GLY A 49 13.81 6.40 11.85
CA GLY A 49 13.67 4.97 11.54
C GLY A 49 12.27 4.42 11.79
N TYR A 50 12.03 3.21 11.29
CA TYR A 50 10.93 2.39 11.77
C TYR A 50 11.16 1.98 13.22
N LEU A 51 10.07 1.85 13.98
CA LEU A 51 10.14 1.17 15.26
C LEU A 51 10.61 -0.27 15.07
N PRO A 52 11.39 -0.84 16.00
CA PRO A 52 11.95 -2.20 15.88
C PRO A 52 10.90 -3.25 16.28
N ILE A 53 9.74 -3.20 15.64
CA ILE A 53 8.60 -4.11 15.82
C ILE A 53 8.01 -4.44 14.46
N GLU A 54 7.58 -5.68 14.29
CA GLU A 54 7.01 -6.19 13.03
C GLU A 54 5.84 -7.14 13.32
N VAL A 55 4.95 -7.28 12.35
CA VAL A 55 3.92 -8.31 12.33
C VAL A 55 4.48 -9.57 11.68
N VAL A 56 4.54 -10.64 12.48
CA VAL A 56 4.84 -11.98 11.96
C VAL A 56 3.54 -12.78 11.92
N VAL A 57 3.09 -13.12 10.73
CA VAL A 57 1.92 -14.00 10.56
C VAL A 57 2.34 -15.44 10.79
N ASP A 58 1.58 -16.16 11.62
CA ASP A 58 1.79 -17.59 11.88
C ASP A 58 1.88 -18.36 10.54
N LYS A 59 2.93 -19.17 10.37
CA LYS A 59 3.17 -19.97 9.17
C LYS A 59 2.03 -20.95 8.87
N ASP A 60 1.31 -21.40 9.90
CA ASP A 60 0.22 -22.37 9.79
C ASP A 60 -1.15 -21.67 9.65
N ALA A 61 -1.20 -20.33 9.63
CA ALA A 61 -2.42 -19.57 9.39
C ALA A 61 -2.97 -19.84 7.97
N THR A 62 -4.28 -20.07 7.91
CA THR A 62 -5.03 -20.12 6.65
C THR A 62 -5.07 -18.75 5.96
N ASN A 63 -5.32 -18.72 4.65
CA ASN A 63 -5.48 -17.47 3.91
C ASN A 63 -6.59 -16.57 4.49
N ARG A 64 -7.65 -17.17 5.04
CA ARG A 64 -8.71 -16.42 5.72
C ARG A 64 -8.18 -15.71 6.98
N GLN A 65 -7.46 -16.42 7.84
CA GLN A 65 -6.86 -15.84 9.04
C GLN A 65 -5.82 -14.76 8.71
N LEU A 66 -5.03 -14.97 7.64
CA LEU A 66 -4.13 -13.95 7.13
C LEU A 66 -4.89 -12.70 6.64
N MET A 67 -6.01 -12.88 5.91
CA MET A 67 -6.84 -11.74 5.52
C MET A 67 -7.48 -11.02 6.71
N ASP A 68 -7.88 -11.74 7.75
CA ASP A 68 -8.36 -11.13 9.00
C ASP A 68 -7.25 -10.29 9.66
N ALA A 69 -5.99 -10.74 9.61
CA ALA A 69 -4.84 -9.96 10.09
C ALA A 69 -4.61 -8.69 9.25
N VAL A 70 -4.71 -8.77 7.92
CA VAL A 70 -4.64 -7.57 7.03
C VAL A 70 -5.73 -6.57 7.38
N VAL A 71 -6.97 -7.02 7.56
CA VAL A 71 -8.11 -6.16 7.91
C VAL A 71 -7.91 -5.51 9.28
N MET A 72 -7.40 -6.27 10.26
CA MET A 72 -7.07 -5.75 11.58
C MET A 72 -5.98 -4.67 11.50
N CYS A 73 -4.88 -4.91 10.78
CA CYS A 73 -3.80 -3.93 10.64
C CYS A 73 -4.24 -2.67 9.88
N GLY A 74 -5.09 -2.82 8.86
CA GLY A 74 -5.72 -1.69 8.18
C GLY A 74 -6.62 -0.86 9.10
N THR A 75 -7.38 -1.53 9.97
CA THR A 75 -8.20 -0.87 11.01
C THR A 75 -7.32 -0.15 12.03
N LEU A 76 -6.19 -0.74 12.41
CA LEU A 76 -5.21 -0.10 13.31
C LEU A 76 -4.64 1.18 12.67
N LEU A 77 -4.21 1.14 11.41
CA LEU A 77 -3.73 2.31 10.69
C LEU A 77 -4.83 3.39 10.60
N GLN A 78 -6.05 3.01 10.23
CA GLN A 78 -7.18 3.93 10.17
C GLN A 78 -7.39 4.64 11.52
N ASN A 79 -7.40 3.90 12.62
CA ASN A 79 -7.57 4.46 13.96
C ASN A 79 -6.40 5.37 14.35
N ALA A 80 -5.16 4.97 14.05
CA ALA A 80 -3.98 5.81 14.27
C ALA A 80 -4.11 7.15 13.54
N VAL A 81 -4.56 7.13 12.28
CA VAL A 81 -4.77 8.35 11.48
C VAL A 81 -5.88 9.23 12.06
N VAL A 82 -7.00 8.66 12.46
CA VAL A 82 -8.15 9.42 12.99
C VAL A 82 -7.85 10.05 14.35
N LEU A 83 -7.08 9.37 15.20
CA LEU A 83 -6.84 9.79 16.58
C LEU A 83 -5.61 10.69 16.74
N THR A 84 -4.76 10.78 15.74
CA THR A 84 -3.51 11.55 15.78
C THR A 84 -3.69 12.92 15.11
N PRO A 85 -3.18 14.03 15.69
CA PRO A 85 -3.22 15.34 15.05
C PRO A 85 -2.62 15.32 13.64
N SER A 86 -3.23 16.03 12.68
CA SER A 86 -2.70 16.14 11.31
C SER A 86 -1.32 16.83 11.23
N SER A 87 -0.92 17.56 12.28
CA SER A 87 0.41 18.16 12.41
C SER A 87 1.50 17.18 12.84
N SER A 88 1.14 15.96 13.25
CA SER A 88 2.11 14.91 13.63
C SER A 88 2.99 14.50 12.45
N ARG A 89 4.23 14.10 12.74
CA ARG A 89 5.23 13.74 11.72
C ARG A 89 5.94 12.45 12.09
N GLY A 90 5.86 11.45 11.22
CA GLY A 90 6.58 10.19 11.34
C GLY A 90 7.59 10.01 10.21
N TRP A 91 8.73 9.42 10.52
CA TRP A 91 9.74 9.09 9.52
C TRP A 91 9.30 7.96 8.59
N HIS A 92 9.67 8.07 7.31
CA HIS A 92 9.56 7.04 6.28
C HIS A 92 10.72 7.23 5.30
N PRO A 93 11.30 6.17 4.69
CA PRO A 93 12.45 6.30 3.77
C PRO A 93 12.19 7.24 2.59
N ASN A 94 10.94 7.33 2.13
CA ASN A 94 10.53 8.21 1.02
C ASN A 94 10.11 9.63 1.46
N GLY A 95 10.37 9.99 2.73
CA GLY A 95 10.13 11.32 3.29
C GLY A 95 9.25 11.30 4.55
N THR A 96 9.57 12.18 5.49
CA THR A 96 8.77 12.40 6.71
C THR A 96 7.33 12.79 6.34
N SER A 97 6.37 12.03 6.87
CA SER A 97 4.96 12.11 6.47
C SER A 97 4.06 12.47 7.66
N ASP A 98 2.88 13.02 7.32
CA ASP A 98 1.74 13.20 8.22
C ASP A 98 0.83 11.95 8.24
N PRO A 99 -0.17 11.89 9.13
CA PRO A 99 -1.11 10.77 9.18
C PRO A 99 -1.80 10.50 7.84
N HIS A 100 -2.18 11.53 7.08
CA HIS A 100 -2.83 11.37 5.78
C HIS A 100 -1.91 10.76 4.73
N GLY A 101 -0.62 11.10 4.73
CA GLY A 101 0.37 10.46 3.86
C GLY A 101 0.60 9.00 4.22
N PHE A 102 0.61 8.63 5.52
CA PHE A 102 0.66 7.22 5.92
C PHE A 102 -0.60 6.44 5.52
N ALA A 103 -1.78 7.06 5.59
CA ALA A 103 -3.00 6.46 5.03
C ALA A 103 -2.89 6.22 3.53
N ALA A 104 -2.35 7.18 2.77
CA ALA A 104 -2.15 7.02 1.33
C ALA A 104 -1.11 5.93 1.01
N MET A 105 -0.02 5.83 1.79
CA MET A 105 0.98 4.76 1.61
C MET A 105 0.37 3.40 1.87
N GLY A 106 -0.37 3.22 2.98
CA GLY A 106 -1.09 1.98 3.24
C GLY A 106 -2.11 1.63 2.14
N ALA A 107 -2.77 2.63 1.55
CA ALA A 107 -3.66 2.42 0.42
C ALA A 107 -2.91 1.97 -0.86
N VAL A 108 -1.72 2.52 -1.15
CA VAL A 108 -0.85 2.02 -2.24
C VAL A 108 -0.56 0.54 -2.02
N GLU A 109 -0.07 0.17 -0.84
CA GLU A 109 0.30 -1.22 -0.53
C GLU A 109 -0.88 -2.16 -0.76
N VAL A 110 -2.03 -1.85 -0.18
CA VAL A 110 -3.25 -2.66 -0.34
C VAL A 110 -3.64 -2.79 -1.81
N LEU A 111 -3.68 -1.69 -2.57
CA LEU A 111 -4.15 -1.71 -3.95
C LEU A 111 -3.18 -2.45 -4.87
N VAL A 112 -1.91 -2.08 -4.81
CA VAL A 112 -0.90 -2.59 -5.74
C VAL A 112 -0.60 -4.06 -5.45
N HIS A 113 -0.54 -4.46 -4.18
CA HIS A 113 -0.32 -5.86 -3.85
C HIS A 113 -1.57 -6.73 -3.98
N THR A 114 -2.79 -6.17 -3.91
CA THR A 114 -3.99 -6.90 -4.38
C THR A 114 -3.88 -7.20 -5.87
N TYR A 115 -3.35 -6.28 -6.68
CA TYR A 115 -3.11 -6.52 -8.11
C TYR A 115 -2.05 -7.62 -8.32
N ASP A 116 -0.92 -7.54 -7.61
CA ASP A 116 0.15 -8.54 -7.72
C ASP A 116 -0.38 -9.96 -7.38
N ILE A 117 -1.16 -10.08 -6.30
CA ILE A 117 -1.77 -11.36 -5.89
C ILE A 117 -2.81 -11.84 -6.92
N ALA A 118 -3.66 -10.96 -7.43
CA ALA A 118 -4.65 -11.33 -8.44
C ALA A 118 -3.99 -11.88 -9.71
N GLN A 119 -2.89 -11.25 -10.14
CA GLN A 119 -2.07 -11.71 -11.27
C GLN A 119 -1.45 -13.08 -10.99
N GLY A 120 -0.88 -13.29 -9.79
CA GLY A 120 -0.32 -14.57 -9.37
C GLY A 120 -1.35 -15.71 -9.31
N LEU A 121 -2.58 -15.39 -8.89
CA LEU A 121 -3.71 -16.31 -8.81
C LEU A 121 -4.48 -16.45 -10.14
N GLY A 122 -4.08 -15.74 -11.19
CA GLY A 122 -4.59 -15.90 -12.54
C GLY A 122 -5.98 -15.32 -12.79
N PHE A 123 -6.40 -14.29 -12.05
CA PHE A 123 -7.65 -13.59 -12.32
C PHE A 123 -7.46 -12.09 -12.54
N GLU A 124 -8.35 -11.50 -13.34
CA GLU A 124 -8.29 -10.07 -13.64
C GLU A 124 -8.83 -9.26 -12.47
N TRP A 125 -8.00 -8.32 -12.01
CA TRP A 125 -8.40 -7.30 -11.06
C TRP A 125 -7.69 -5.99 -11.38
N ARG A 126 -8.34 -4.86 -11.08
CA ARG A 126 -7.75 -3.52 -11.22
C ARG A 126 -8.05 -2.65 -10.00
N PRO A 127 -7.13 -1.76 -9.60
CA PRO A 127 -7.38 -0.80 -8.53
C PRO A 127 -8.62 0.08 -8.81
N PRO A 128 -9.52 0.29 -7.83
CA PRO A 128 -10.66 1.18 -8.00
C PRO A 128 -10.25 2.62 -8.30
N THR A 129 -10.96 3.26 -9.22
CA THR A 129 -10.66 4.61 -9.72
C THR A 129 -10.52 5.67 -8.63
N ASP A 130 -11.46 5.74 -7.70
CA ASP A 130 -11.48 6.84 -6.72
C ASP A 130 -10.37 6.73 -5.67
N LEU A 131 -10.08 5.51 -5.21
CA LEU A 131 -8.95 5.25 -4.31
C LEU A 131 -7.62 5.51 -5.02
N SER A 132 -7.51 5.09 -6.27
CA SER A 132 -6.29 5.32 -7.07
C SER A 132 -6.04 6.81 -7.29
N ARG A 133 -7.09 7.59 -7.57
CA ARG A 133 -6.98 9.05 -7.71
C ARG A 133 -6.47 9.70 -6.42
N ALA A 134 -7.09 9.39 -5.28
CA ALA A 134 -6.68 9.94 -3.99
C ALA A 134 -5.22 9.62 -3.63
N VAL A 135 -4.79 8.40 -3.94
CA VAL A 135 -3.39 7.97 -3.79
C VAL A 135 -2.45 8.75 -4.70
N LEU A 136 -2.79 8.87 -5.99
CA LEU A 136 -1.98 9.58 -6.97
C LEU A 136 -1.80 11.05 -6.58
N ASP A 137 -2.88 11.74 -6.22
CA ASP A 137 -2.86 13.15 -5.81
C ASP A 137 -1.93 13.38 -4.60
N ARG A 138 -1.93 12.44 -3.64
CA ARG A 138 -1.15 12.55 -2.41
C ARG A 138 0.32 12.18 -2.57
N LEU A 139 0.64 11.18 -3.40
CA LEU A 139 1.94 10.51 -3.38
C LEU A 139 2.74 10.60 -4.69
N PHE A 140 2.09 10.96 -5.80
CA PHE A 140 2.69 10.96 -7.14
C PHE A 140 2.44 12.31 -7.83
N PRO A 141 3.13 13.39 -7.43
CA PRO A 141 2.91 14.73 -8.00
C PRO A 141 3.11 14.80 -9.51
N ASP A 142 4.00 13.96 -10.04
CA ASP A 142 4.35 13.88 -11.47
C ASP A 142 3.61 12.75 -12.20
N ALA A 143 2.49 12.26 -11.65
CA ALA A 143 1.70 11.22 -12.30
C ALA A 143 1.19 11.70 -13.67
N PRO A 144 1.35 10.91 -14.74
CA PRO A 144 0.82 11.25 -16.05
C PRO A 144 -0.72 11.20 -16.07
N GLU A 145 -1.32 11.85 -17.06
CA GLU A 145 -2.76 11.73 -17.31
C GLU A 145 -3.15 10.31 -17.75
N GLY A 146 -4.35 9.86 -17.35
CA GLY A 146 -4.90 8.57 -17.73
C GLY A 146 -5.99 8.09 -16.78
N ALA A 147 -6.43 6.83 -16.98
CA ALA A 147 -7.31 6.18 -16.03
C ALA A 147 -6.57 5.95 -14.70
N PRO A 148 -7.07 6.43 -13.54
CA PRO A 148 -6.31 6.42 -12.29
C PRO A 148 -5.77 5.04 -11.86
N GLY A 149 -6.52 3.96 -12.08
CA GLY A 149 -6.04 2.61 -11.76
C GLY A 149 -4.82 2.20 -12.60
N ASP A 150 -4.84 2.49 -13.90
CA ASP A 150 -3.73 2.18 -14.81
C ASP A 150 -2.53 3.08 -14.54
N VAL A 151 -2.77 4.36 -14.23
CA VAL A 151 -1.72 5.33 -13.85
C VAL A 151 -1.05 4.89 -12.55
N LEU A 152 -1.80 4.42 -11.55
CA LEU A 152 -1.23 3.90 -10.31
C LEU A 152 -0.33 2.69 -10.57
N LEU A 153 -0.80 1.71 -11.36
CA LEU A 153 0.00 0.54 -11.71
C LEU A 153 1.25 0.92 -12.50
N TYR A 154 1.18 1.93 -13.38
CA TYR A 154 2.33 2.46 -14.08
C TYR A 154 3.33 3.16 -13.15
N CYS A 155 2.86 4.05 -12.28
CA CYS A 155 3.67 4.78 -11.31
C CYS A 155 4.40 3.82 -10.37
N CYS A 156 3.77 2.70 -10.02
CA CYS A 156 4.36 1.65 -9.19
C CYS A 156 5.08 0.54 -9.99
N GLY A 157 5.35 0.75 -11.28
CA GLY A 157 6.17 -0.17 -12.09
C GLY A 157 5.56 -1.56 -12.33
N ARG A 158 4.23 -1.71 -12.32
CA ARG A 158 3.52 -2.96 -12.63
C ARG A 158 3.16 -3.07 -14.11
N ALA A 159 2.86 -1.96 -14.78
CA ALA A 159 2.39 -1.97 -16.16
C ALA A 159 2.94 -0.79 -16.99
N PRO A 160 3.00 -0.90 -18.34
CA PRO A 160 3.13 0.27 -19.21
C PRO A 160 1.85 1.12 -19.20
N LEU A 161 1.94 2.38 -19.63
CA LEU A 161 0.79 3.28 -19.78
C LEU A 161 0.76 3.88 -21.19
N GLY A 162 -0.12 3.37 -22.05
CA GLY A 162 -0.16 3.79 -23.45
C GLY A 162 1.19 3.57 -24.15
N THR A 163 1.83 4.65 -24.60
CA THR A 163 3.18 4.62 -25.19
C THR A 163 4.32 4.69 -24.17
N LEU A 164 4.01 4.94 -22.88
CA LEU A 164 5.01 5.00 -21.83
C LEU A 164 5.41 3.56 -21.43
N PRO A 165 6.69 3.19 -21.57
CA PRO A 165 7.15 1.86 -21.17
C PRO A 165 7.03 1.70 -19.66
N ARG A 166 6.79 0.46 -19.20
CA ARG A 166 6.77 0.11 -17.78
C ARG A 166 8.01 0.64 -17.08
N LYS A 167 7.83 1.28 -15.92
CA LYS A 167 8.95 1.75 -15.08
C LYS A 167 9.75 0.56 -14.55
N THR A 168 11.08 0.67 -14.63
CA THR A 168 12.03 -0.30 -14.04
C THR A 168 12.50 0.12 -12.65
N SER A 169 12.28 1.38 -12.28
CA SER A 169 12.52 1.93 -10.95
C SER A 169 11.44 2.97 -10.67
N TRP A 170 10.99 3.03 -9.42
CA TRP A 170 9.92 3.91 -8.97
C TRP A 170 10.04 4.16 -7.47
N ALA A 171 9.52 5.29 -7.02
CA ALA A 171 9.29 5.63 -5.63
C ALA A 171 8.10 6.61 -5.58
N TRP A 172 7.32 6.56 -4.51
CA TRP A 172 6.40 7.64 -4.18
C TRP A 172 7.13 8.75 -3.41
N ASP A 173 6.52 9.93 -3.32
CA ASP A 173 6.93 11.01 -2.43
C ASP A 173 5.95 11.09 -1.25
N SER A 174 6.41 10.69 -0.06
CA SER A 174 5.59 10.73 1.17
C SER A 174 5.70 12.05 1.93
N SER A 175 6.55 12.97 1.47
CA SER A 175 6.77 14.24 2.16
C SER A 175 5.48 15.07 2.27
N VAL A 176 5.40 15.85 3.35
CA VAL A 176 4.31 16.81 3.53
C VAL A 176 4.63 18.06 2.72
N ARG A 177 3.75 18.42 1.78
CA ARG A 177 3.89 19.63 0.98
C ARG A 177 3.54 20.84 1.86
N ALA A 178 4.35 21.90 1.78
CA ALA A 178 3.97 23.18 2.35
C ALA A 178 2.70 23.67 1.62
N GLU A 179 1.71 24.16 2.36
CA GLU A 179 0.63 24.92 1.73
C GLU A 179 1.27 26.08 0.96
N ALA A 180 0.89 26.26 -0.31
CA ALA A 180 1.28 27.46 -1.04
C ALA A 180 0.80 28.65 -0.20
N ALA A 181 1.73 29.51 0.22
CA ALA A 181 1.34 30.74 0.88
C ALA A 181 0.48 31.53 -0.11
N ASP A 182 -0.81 31.64 0.16
CA ASP A 182 -1.68 32.59 -0.54
C ASP A 182 -1.05 33.98 -0.33
N HIS A 183 -0.54 34.56 -1.42
CA HIS A 183 -0.05 35.93 -1.51
C HIS A 183 -1.15 36.86 -2.00
#